data_AF-A0A1S1HHD7-F1
#
_entry.id   AF-A0A1S1HHD7-F1
#
_cell.length_a   1.000
_cell.length_b   1.000
_cell.length_c   1.000
_cell.angle_alpha   90.00
_cell.angle_beta   90.00
_cell.angle_gamma   90.00
#
_symmetry.space_group_name_H-M   'P 1'
#
loop_
_entity.id
_entity.type
_entity.pdbx_description
1 polymer ?
#
loop_
_entity_poly.entity_id
_entity_poly.type
_entity_poly.pdbx_seq_one_letter_code
_entity_poly.pdbx_strand_id
1 'polypeptide(L)'
;MAIRLAPPLPEGRIANDGPYAGRELLPLLSIVYETPSKHNPWRWPLRPGERITDPQLAWLQRAGIAPADAEMLTVYSPSTWREIYCPAGTPSPVFEFPCPVIRRRGAEVMVVTPDGSERWVNADGTIPSGHRRRRGRF
;
A
#
# COMPACT_ATOMS: atom_id res chain seq x y z
N MET A 1 -27.67 -9.33 -2.88
CA MET A 1 -26.23 -9.24 -2.58
C MET A 1 -25.59 -8.46 -3.73
N ALA A 2 -25.44 -7.14 -3.58
CA ALA A 2 -25.04 -6.27 -4.69
C ALA A 2 -23.51 -6.27 -4.82
N ILE A 3 -22.99 -6.90 -5.87
CA ILE A 3 -21.62 -6.69 -6.32
C ILE A 3 -21.60 -5.28 -6.91
N ARG A 4 -21.20 -4.28 -6.11
CA ARG A 4 -20.86 -2.96 -6.66
C ARG A 4 -19.62 -3.17 -7.52
N LEU A 5 -19.82 -3.11 -8.84
CA LEU A 5 -18.72 -2.97 -9.80
C LEU A 5 -17.85 -1.81 -9.31
N ALA A 6 -16.55 -2.06 -9.15
CA ALA A 6 -15.60 -1.01 -8.85
C ALA A 6 -15.79 0.11 -9.90
N PRO A 7 -15.79 1.40 -9.49
CA PRO A 7 -15.89 2.48 -10.45
C PRO A 7 -14.77 2.34 -11.49
N PRO A 8 -15.00 2.75 -12.75
CA PRO A 8 -13.94 2.76 -13.75
C PRO A 8 -12.75 3.57 -13.20
N LEU A 9 -11.56 3.03 -13.41
CA LEU A 9 -10.31 3.62 -12.92
C LEU A 9 -10.20 5.08 -13.41
N PRO A 10 -9.70 6.01 -12.58
CA PRO A 10 -9.52 7.41 -12.99
C PRO A 10 -8.57 7.47 -14.18
N GLU A 11 -9.00 8.14 -15.26
CA GLU A 11 -8.21 8.31 -16.46
C GLU A 11 -6.98 9.19 -16.16
N GLY A 12 -5.84 8.54 -15.99
CA GLY A 12 -4.57 9.20 -15.70
C GLY A 12 -3.42 8.22 -15.83
N ARG A 13 -2.88 8.07 -17.04
CA ARG A 13 -1.72 7.24 -17.33
C ARG A 13 -0.47 7.84 -16.67
N ILE A 14 -0.15 7.40 -15.45
CA ILE A 14 1.17 7.65 -14.87
C ILE A 14 2.03 6.45 -15.23
N ALA A 15 2.91 6.63 -16.22
CA ALA A 15 3.95 5.65 -16.53
C ALA A 15 4.85 5.51 -15.29
N ASN A 16 4.98 4.28 -14.78
CA ASN A 16 5.89 4.00 -13.68
C ASN A 16 7.34 3.96 -14.21
N ASP A 17 8.25 4.71 -13.60
CA ASP A 17 9.71 4.61 -13.81
C ASP A 17 10.42 3.84 -12.68
N GLY A 18 9.65 3.36 -11.70
CA GLY A 18 10.12 2.60 -10.55
C GLY A 18 10.20 1.08 -10.79
N PRO A 19 10.20 0.26 -9.72
CA PRO A 19 10.46 -1.18 -9.80
C PRO A 19 9.42 -1.98 -10.59
N TYR A 20 8.29 -1.34 -10.96
CA TYR A 20 7.27 -1.91 -11.83
C TYR A 20 7.10 -1.10 -13.11
N ALA A 21 8.21 -0.71 -13.74
CA ALA A 21 8.21 0.04 -14.98
C ALA A 21 7.31 -0.59 -16.06
N GLY A 22 6.53 0.25 -16.75
CA GLY A 22 5.55 -0.20 -17.75
C GLY A 22 4.24 -0.74 -17.19
N ARG A 23 4.01 -0.67 -15.86
CA ARG A 23 2.70 -0.94 -15.25
C ARG A 23 1.97 0.35 -14.89
N GLU A 24 0.66 0.31 -14.93
CA GLU A 24 -0.21 1.41 -14.50
C GLU A 24 -0.15 1.58 -12.98
N LEU A 25 0.06 2.81 -12.51
CA LEU A 25 0.03 3.17 -11.09
C LEU A 25 -1.37 3.63 -10.70
N LEU A 26 -1.87 3.08 -9.60
CA LEU A 26 -3.16 3.45 -9.03
C LEU A 26 -2.97 4.05 -7.64
N PRO A 27 -3.57 5.21 -7.36
CA PRO A 27 -3.50 5.79 -6.04
C PRO A 27 -4.24 4.92 -5.02
N LEU A 28 -4.04 5.26 -3.75
CA LEU A 28 -4.79 4.69 -2.65
C LEU A 28 -6.30 4.87 -2.89
N LEU A 29 -7.04 3.76 -2.93
CA LEU A 29 -8.47 3.80 -3.22
C LEU A 29 -9.24 4.37 -2.02
N SER A 30 -10.35 5.05 -2.29
CA SER A 30 -11.28 5.51 -1.25
C SER A 30 -12.11 4.38 -0.63
N ILE A 31 -11.87 3.13 -1.03
CA ILE A 31 -12.65 1.94 -0.66
C ILE A 31 -11.70 0.88 -0.08
N VAL A 32 -12.10 0.28 1.04
CA VAL A 32 -11.41 -0.85 1.67
C VAL A 32 -11.75 -2.14 0.93
N TYR A 33 -10.73 -2.93 0.59
CA TYR A 33 -10.92 -4.30 0.12
C TYR A 33 -10.83 -5.24 1.32
N GLU A 34 -11.99 -5.61 1.86
CA GLU A 34 -12.09 -6.65 2.88
C GLU A 34 -12.12 -8.03 2.20
N THR A 35 -11.12 -8.86 2.48
CA THR A 35 -11.23 -10.31 2.19
C THR A 35 -11.64 -11.05 3.46
N PRO A 36 -12.55 -12.05 3.40
CA PRO A 36 -13.21 -12.63 4.57
C PRO A 36 -12.31 -13.28 5.63
N SER A 37 -11.03 -13.50 5.32
CA SER A 37 -10.10 -14.24 6.18
C SER A 37 -9.05 -13.34 6.84
N LYS A 38 -8.78 -12.15 6.28
CA LYS A 38 -7.81 -11.17 6.80
C LYS A 38 -7.88 -9.86 6.03
N HIS A 39 -7.93 -8.74 6.75
CA HIS A 39 -7.78 -7.42 6.16
C HIS A 39 -6.42 -7.30 5.42
N ASN A 40 -6.42 -6.73 4.20
CA ASN A 40 -5.20 -6.47 3.45
C ASN A 40 -4.56 -5.17 3.99
N PRO A 41 -3.38 -5.22 4.64
CA PRO A 41 -2.79 -4.05 5.32
C PRO A 41 -2.47 -2.87 4.38
N TRP A 42 -2.45 -3.15 3.06
CA TRP A 42 -2.18 -2.19 2.00
C TRP A 42 -3.45 -1.56 1.41
N ARG A 43 -4.65 -1.89 1.90
CA ARG A 43 -5.93 -1.43 1.34
C ARG A 43 -6.79 -0.80 2.43
N TRP A 44 -6.38 0.39 2.87
CA TRP A 44 -7.18 1.26 3.75
C TRP A 44 -7.78 2.42 2.92
N PRO A 45 -8.79 3.19 3.33
CA PRO A 45 -9.16 4.39 2.59
C PRO A 45 -8.21 5.54 2.95
N LEU A 46 -7.84 6.35 1.95
CA LEU A 46 -7.25 7.67 2.14
C LEU A 46 -8.30 8.72 1.82
N ARG A 47 -8.55 9.67 2.73
CA ARG A 47 -9.54 10.72 2.44
C ARG A 47 -8.96 11.74 1.47
N PRO A 48 -9.79 12.35 0.62
CA PRO A 48 -9.34 13.40 -0.29
C PRO A 48 -8.62 14.52 0.47
N GLY A 49 -7.39 14.84 0.04
CA GLY A 49 -6.56 15.89 0.65
C GLY A 49 -5.67 15.44 1.81
N GLU A 50 -5.79 14.20 2.28
CA GLU A 50 -4.91 13.65 3.32
C GLU A 50 -3.62 13.05 2.72
N ARG A 51 -2.50 13.21 3.44
CA ARG A 51 -1.19 12.64 3.04
C ARG A 51 -1.02 11.19 3.49
N ILE A 52 -1.68 10.82 4.58
CA ILE A 52 -1.59 9.52 5.27
C ILE A 52 -2.98 9.13 5.77
N THR A 53 -3.17 7.85 6.05
CA THR A 53 -4.44 7.31 6.54
C THR A 53 -4.65 7.56 8.03
N ASP A 54 -5.91 7.52 8.50
CA ASP A 54 -6.24 7.64 9.92
C ASP A 54 -5.44 6.67 10.83
N PRO A 55 -5.23 5.37 10.47
CA PRO A 55 -4.41 4.47 11.28
C PRO A 55 -2.92 4.82 11.29
N GLN A 56 -2.37 5.31 10.17
CA GLN A 56 -1.00 5.80 10.12
C GLN A 56 -0.82 7.03 11.01
N LEU A 57 -1.78 7.95 10.97
CA LEU A 57 -1.82 9.12 11.84
C LEU A 57 -1.87 8.71 13.32
N ALA A 58 -2.75 7.76 13.68
CA ALA A 58 -2.86 7.24 15.03
C ALA A 58 -1.58 6.51 15.49
N TRP A 59 -0.84 5.86 14.58
CA TRP A 59 0.47 5.29 14.88
C TRP A 59 1.50 6.40 15.17
N LEU A 60 1.60 7.41 14.30
CA LEU A 60 2.56 8.51 14.46
C LEU A 60 2.31 9.31 15.74
N GLN A 61 1.05 9.60 16.06
CA GLN A 61 0.67 10.27 17.31
C GLN A 61 1.12 9.50 18.55
N ARG A 62 0.95 8.17 18.56
CA ARG A 62 1.44 7.31 19.65
C ARG A 62 2.96 7.29 19.76
N ALA A 63 3.66 7.44 18.63
CA ALA A 63 5.11 7.55 18.58
C ALA A 63 5.64 8.96 18.89
N GLY A 64 4.76 9.96 19.09
CA GLY A 64 5.15 11.34 19.32
C GLY A 64 5.75 12.03 18.08
N ILE A 65 5.47 11.52 16.88
CA ILE A 65 5.98 12.05 15.61
C ILE A 65 4.88 12.89 14.96
N ALA A 66 5.20 14.13 14.59
CA ALA A 66 4.28 14.94 13.81
C ALA A 66 4.21 14.40 12.36
N PRO A 67 3.02 14.27 11.74
CA PRO A 67 2.88 13.78 10.37
C PRO A 67 3.67 14.56 9.31
N ALA A 68 3.93 15.85 9.56
CA ALA A 68 4.73 16.70 8.69
C ALA A 68 6.20 16.26 8.67
N ASP A 69 6.71 15.80 9.82
CA ASP A 69 8.12 15.46 10.06
C ASP A 69 8.43 14.00 9.74
N ALA A 70 7.41 13.18 9.50
CA ALA A 70 7.58 11.78 9.13
C ALA A 70 8.26 11.67 7.75
N GLU A 71 9.41 10.98 7.72
CA GLU A 71 10.01 10.49 6.48
C GLU A 71 9.02 9.56 5.78
N MET A 72 8.85 9.69 4.47
CA MET A 72 7.91 8.91 3.69
C MET A 72 8.62 8.05 2.66
N LEU A 73 8.12 6.84 2.46
CA LEU A 73 8.48 5.93 1.38
C LEU A 73 7.21 5.58 0.59
N THR A 74 7.27 5.71 -0.73
CA THR A 74 6.21 5.19 -1.60
C THR A 74 6.35 3.69 -1.70
N VAL A 75 5.32 2.96 -1.28
CA VAL A 75 5.26 1.50 -1.34
C VAL A 75 4.37 1.06 -2.49
N TYR A 76 4.83 0.05 -3.22
CA TYR A 76 4.18 -0.49 -4.41
C TYR A 76 3.62 -1.90 -4.15
N SER A 77 2.33 -2.09 -4.45
CA SER A 77 1.65 -3.37 -4.31
C SER A 77 0.91 -3.71 -5.60
N PRO A 78 1.33 -4.75 -6.34
CA PRO A 78 0.56 -5.25 -7.47
C PRO A 78 -0.88 -5.56 -7.06
N SER A 79 -1.83 -5.18 -7.91
CA SER A 79 -3.21 -5.56 -7.74
C SER A 79 -3.37 -7.06 -7.94
N THR A 80 -4.40 -7.61 -7.31
CA THR A 80 -4.84 -8.99 -7.56
C THR A 80 -6.05 -8.99 -8.48
N TRP A 81 -6.29 -10.11 -9.17
CA TRP A 81 -7.48 -10.31 -10.01
C TRP A 81 -8.81 -10.11 -9.27
N ARG A 82 -8.81 -10.25 -7.94
CA ARG A 82 -9.98 -10.01 -7.07
C ARG A 82 -10.23 -8.53 -6.81
N GLU A 83 -9.20 -7.70 -6.92
CA GLU A 83 -9.27 -6.25 -6.68
C GLU A 83 -9.62 -5.51 -7.96
N ILE A 84 -8.97 -5.89 -9.07
CA ILE A 84 -9.15 -5.27 -10.38
C ILE A 84 -9.14 -6.36 -11.45
N TYR A 85 -10.20 -6.39 -12.26
CA TYR A 85 -10.23 -7.22 -13.45
C TYR A 85 -9.14 -6.75 -14.43
N CYS A 86 -8.22 -7.66 -14.76
CA CYS A 86 -7.16 -7.43 -15.73
C CYS A 86 -7.32 -8.41 -16.89
N PRO A 87 -7.45 -7.94 -18.15
CA PRO A 87 -7.48 -8.83 -19.30
C PRO A 87 -6.22 -9.70 -19.38
N ALA A 88 -6.37 -10.92 -19.92
CA ALA A 88 -5.25 -11.82 -20.13
C ALA A 88 -4.21 -11.17 -21.06
N GLY A 89 -2.92 -11.24 -20.68
CA GLY A 89 -1.82 -10.62 -21.42
C GLY A 89 -1.53 -9.17 -21.03
N THR A 90 -2.39 -8.53 -20.23
CA THR A 90 -2.14 -7.18 -19.71
C THR A 90 -1.45 -7.26 -18.35
N PRO A 91 -0.40 -6.46 -18.08
CA PRO A 91 0.20 -6.39 -16.76
C PRO A 91 -0.82 -5.87 -15.74
N SER A 92 -0.90 -6.51 -14.57
CA SER A 92 -1.75 -6.02 -13.48
C SER A 92 -1.29 -4.64 -13.01
N PRO A 93 -2.21 -3.70 -12.76
CA PRO A 93 -1.86 -2.40 -12.21
C PRO A 93 -1.22 -2.55 -10.83
N VAL A 94 -0.54 -1.50 -10.40
CA VAL A 94 0.20 -1.46 -9.14
C VAL A 94 -0.35 -0.31 -8.32
N PHE A 95 -0.75 -0.60 -7.10
CA PHE A 95 -1.14 0.44 -6.16
C PHE A 95 0.10 1.10 -5.54
N GLU A 96 0.06 2.42 -5.43
CA GLU A 96 1.08 3.22 -4.76
C GLU A 96 0.56 3.80 -3.44
N PHE A 97 1.40 3.73 -2.41
CA PHE A 97 1.03 4.12 -1.05
C PHE A 97 2.11 4.97 -0.40
N PRO A 98 1.80 6.22 0.01
CA PRO A 98 2.70 6.95 0.89
C PRO A 98 2.70 6.29 2.28
N CYS A 99 3.85 5.78 2.70
CA CYS A 99 4.00 5.11 3.99
C CYS A 99 5.08 5.79 4.85
N PRO A 100 4.78 6.16 6.11
CA PRO A 100 5.79 6.67 7.03
C PRO A 100 6.88 5.63 7.31
N VAL A 101 8.13 6.06 7.26
CA VAL A 101 9.32 5.25 7.58
C VAL A 101 9.56 5.28 9.08
N ILE A 102 9.72 4.10 9.67
CA ILE A 102 9.99 3.92 11.10
C ILE A 102 11.46 3.59 11.33
N ARG A 103 12.01 2.72 10.49
CA ARG A 103 13.36 2.18 10.68
C ARG A 103 13.95 1.70 9.36
N ARG A 104 15.27 1.82 9.22
CA ARG A 104 16.04 1.26 8.09
C ARG A 104 16.94 0.12 8.58
N ARG A 105 17.10 -0.92 7.77
CA ARG A 105 17.99 -2.06 8.03
C ARG A 105 18.59 -2.58 6.70
N GLY A 106 19.77 -2.09 6.34
CA GLY A 106 20.40 -2.46 5.08
C GLY A 106 19.51 -2.09 3.90
N ALA A 107 19.14 -3.08 3.08
CA ALA A 107 18.26 -2.91 1.93
C ALA A 107 16.76 -2.95 2.26
N GLU A 108 16.38 -3.13 3.53
CA GLU A 108 14.98 -3.17 3.97
C GLU A 108 14.62 -1.91 4.79
N VAL A 109 13.39 -1.45 4.64
CA VAL A 109 12.80 -0.31 5.35
C VAL A 109 11.53 -0.77 6.04
N MET A 110 11.40 -0.49 7.33
CA MET A 110 10.18 -0.71 8.09
C MET A 110 9.30 0.52 7.98
N VAL A 111 8.06 0.31 7.56
CA VAL A 111 7.07 1.36 7.33
C VAL A 111 5.80 1.09 8.11
N VAL A 112 5.02 2.15 8.35
CA VAL A 112 3.62 2.04 8.79
C VAL A 112 2.73 1.90 7.55
N THR A 113 2.07 0.75 7.41
CA THR A 113 1.16 0.48 6.29
C THR A 113 -0.15 1.26 6.42
N PRO A 114 -0.95 1.37 5.35
CA PRO A 114 -2.22 2.08 5.38
C PRO A 114 -3.18 1.67 6.52
N ASP A 115 -3.16 0.40 6.95
CA ASP A 115 -3.94 -0.09 8.10
C ASP A 115 -3.34 0.24 9.48
N GLY A 116 -2.19 0.91 9.52
CA GLY A 116 -1.50 1.27 10.76
C GLY A 116 -0.60 0.16 11.33
N SER A 117 -0.42 -0.96 10.61
CA SER A 117 0.51 -2.02 11.00
C SER A 117 1.94 -1.77 10.52
N GLU A 118 2.91 -2.44 11.13
CA GLU A 118 4.32 -2.30 10.76
C GLU A 118 4.72 -3.40 9.77
N ARG A 119 5.33 -3.02 8.65
CA ARG A 119 5.83 -3.97 7.64
C ARG A 119 7.21 -3.60 7.16
N TRP A 120 8.01 -4.63 6.88
CA TRP A 120 9.27 -4.48 6.17
C TRP A 120 9.01 -4.52 4.67
N VAL A 121 9.52 -3.52 3.96
CA VAL A 121 9.55 -3.40 2.51
C VAL A 121 11.00 -3.26 2.06
N ASN A 122 11.28 -3.44 0.78
CA ASN A 122 12.57 -3.12 0.22
C ASN A 122 12.76 -1.59 0.18
N ALA A 123 14.00 -1.12 0.15
CA ALA A 123 14.32 0.30 0.13
C ALA A 123 13.81 1.04 -1.12
N ASP A 124 13.49 0.30 -2.19
CA ASP A 124 12.86 0.80 -3.42
C ASP A 124 11.32 0.86 -3.34
N GLY A 125 10.73 0.52 -2.19
CA GLY A 125 9.28 0.51 -1.99
C GLY A 125 8.59 -0.78 -2.43
N THR A 126 9.30 -1.78 -2.94
CA THR A 126 8.66 -3.07 -3.28
C THR A 126 8.36 -3.91 -2.05
N ILE A 127 7.23 -4.61 -2.07
CA ILE A 127 6.91 -5.61 -1.05
C ILE A 127 7.75 -6.86 -1.33
N PRO A 128 8.55 -7.35 -0.36
CA PRO A 128 9.40 -8.52 -0.58
C PRO A 128 8.56 -9.74 -0.99
N SER A 129 8.97 -10.38 -2.09
CA SER A 129 8.36 -11.59 -2.63
C SER A 129 8.70 -12.79 -1.74
N GLY A 130 7.98 -12.90 -0.63
CA GLY A 130 8.12 -14.03 0.28
C GLY A 130 7.26 -13.84 1.50
N HIS A 131 6.35 -14.79 1.75
CA HIS A 131 5.89 -15.04 3.10
C HIS A 131 7.09 -15.46 3.95
N ARG A 132 7.89 -14.50 4.44
CA ARG A 132 8.64 -14.72 5.67
C ARG A 132 7.59 -14.89 6.76
N ARG A 133 7.15 -16.13 6.95
CA ARG A 133 6.52 -16.57 8.20
C ARG A 133 7.48 -16.15 9.30
N ARG A 134 7.25 -14.98 9.91
CA ARG A 134 7.80 -14.71 11.24
C ARG A 134 7.18 -15.79 12.11
N ARG A 135 7.95 -16.86 12.39
CA ARG A 135 7.68 -17.72 13.55
C ARG A 135 7.83 -16.80 14.75
N GLY A 136 6.75 -16.14 15.14
CA GLY A 136 6.67 -15.47 16.42
C GLY A 136 6.72 -16.56 17.48
N ARG A 137 7.84 -16.63 18.19
CA ARG A 137 7.83 -17.10 19.58
C ARG A 137 7.04 -16.04 20.35
N PHE A 138 5.89 -16.44 20.87
CA PHE A 138 5.33 -15.93 22.11
C PHE A 138 5.27 -17.12 23.07
#